data_AF-A0A1Q8WLA3-F1
#
_entry.id   AF-A0A1Q8WLA3-F1
#
_cell.length_a   1.000
_cell.length_b   1.000
_cell.length_c   1.000
_cell.angle_alpha   90.00
_cell.angle_beta   90.00
_cell.angle_gamma   90.00
#
_symmetry.space_group_name_H-M   'P 1'
#
loop_
_entity.id
_entity.type
_entity.pdbx_description
1 polymer ?
#
loop_
_entity_poly.entity_id
_entity_poly.type
_entity_poly.pdbx_seq_one_letter_code
_entity_poly.pdbx_strand_id
1 'polypeptide(L)'
;MSEQILSGIGCVLLGVFPLVAWWFAMFSDSDWGEAAREMLDGAFNLGRNTVAVIEPAVGSFLVFGGLLLLAQAAGFDGDDPVALVFGVPGLVSLVVAVLGLVPVRLPGWMYPEWHEERRWRRREQAEWEAKYGSDDEAG
;
A
#
# COMPACT_ATOMS: atom_id res chain seq x y z
N MET A 1 31.22 0.58 -1.12
CA MET A 1 30.57 1.84 -0.73
C MET A 1 29.65 2.37 -1.83
N SER A 2 30.15 2.76 -3.01
CA SER A 2 29.31 3.26 -4.12
C SER A 2 28.22 2.28 -4.58
N GLU A 3 28.54 1.00 -4.70
CA GLU A 3 27.60 -0.04 -5.11
C GLU A 3 26.45 -0.23 -4.10
N GLN A 4 26.74 -0.30 -2.80
CA GLN A 4 25.72 -0.38 -1.74
C GLN A 4 24.80 0.85 -1.73
N ILE A 5 25.34 2.04 -1.98
CA ILE A 5 24.54 3.27 -2.09
C ILE A 5 23.58 3.18 -3.28
N LEU A 6 24.07 2.76 -4.44
CA LEU A 6 23.25 2.57 -5.64
C LEU A 6 22.16 1.51 -5.41
N SER A 7 22.50 0.37 -4.81
CA SER A 7 21.54 -0.68 -4.47
C SER A 7 20.49 -0.18 -3.46
N GLY A 8 20.90 0.60 -2.46
CA GLY A 8 20.00 1.19 -1.47
C GLY A 8 19.02 2.16 -2.10
N ILE A 9 19.50 3.10 -2.93
CA ILE A 9 18.65 4.04 -3.68
C ILE A 9 17.70 3.26 -4.60
N GLY A 10 18.21 2.27 -5.33
CA GLY A 10 17.42 1.44 -6.22
C GLY A 10 16.27 0.73 -5.49
N CYS A 11 16.55 0.12 -4.34
CA CYS A 11 15.54 -0.55 -3.52
C CYS A 11 14.48 0.43 -3.00
N VAL A 12 14.89 1.62 -2.54
CA VAL A 12 13.93 2.64 -2.08
C VAL A 12 13.00 3.07 -3.21
N LEU A 13 13.54 3.39 -4.40
CA LEU A 13 12.71 3.80 -5.54
C LEU A 13 11.77 2.68 -5.99
N LEU A 14 12.28 1.45 -6.07
CA LEU A 14 11.49 0.27 -6.41
C LEU A 14 10.43 -0.08 -5.35
N GLY A 15 10.64 0.27 -4.07
CA GLY A 15 9.67 0.04 -3.01
C GLY A 15 8.63 1.16 -2.88
N VAL A 16 9.00 2.41 -3.15
CA VAL A 16 8.06 3.55 -3.11
C VAL A 16 7.02 3.45 -4.23
N PHE A 17 7.42 3.04 -5.43
CA PHE A 17 6.50 2.89 -6.56
C PHE A 17 5.27 1.99 -6.26
N PRO A 18 5.44 0.73 -5.79
CA PRO A 18 4.31 -0.14 -5.45
C PRO A 18 3.52 0.37 -4.24
N LEU A 19 4.15 1.05 -3.27
CA LEU A 19 3.42 1.68 -2.17
C LEU A 19 2.48 2.80 -2.64
N VAL A 20 2.93 3.60 -3.61
CA VAL A 20 2.09 4.64 -4.22
C VAL A 20 0.97 3.99 -5.03
N ALA A 21 1.28 2.99 -5.86
CA ALA A 21 0.25 2.25 -6.61
C ALA A 21 -0.80 1.64 -5.68
N TRP A 22 -0.36 0.98 -4.60
CA TRP A 22 -1.22 0.45 -3.55
C TRP A 22 -2.10 1.51 -2.89
N TRP A 23 -1.52 2.66 -2.51
CA TRP A 23 -2.28 3.76 -1.92
C TRP A 23 -3.40 4.25 -2.84
N PHE A 24 -3.08 4.45 -4.12
CA PHE A 24 -4.07 4.85 -5.12
C PHE A 24 -5.14 3.77 -5.32
N ALA A 25 -4.75 2.50 -5.34
CA ALA A 25 -5.68 1.39 -5.45
C ALA A 25 -6.65 1.31 -4.26
N MET A 26 -6.18 1.53 -3.02
CA MET A 26 -7.01 1.47 -1.81
C MET A 26 -7.87 2.72 -1.58
N PHE A 27 -7.31 3.91 -1.80
CA PHE A 27 -7.90 5.15 -1.27
C PHE A 27 -8.35 6.15 -2.34
N SER A 28 -7.87 6.03 -3.58
CA SER A 28 -8.25 6.94 -4.66
C SER A 28 -9.37 6.37 -5.52
N ASP A 29 -10.17 7.27 -6.10
CA ASP A 29 -11.21 7.01 -7.11
C ASP A 29 -10.79 7.54 -8.50
N SER A 30 -9.54 7.96 -8.66
CA SER A 30 -9.02 8.52 -9.91
C SER A 30 -8.79 7.44 -10.97
N ASP A 31 -8.74 7.83 -12.25
CA ASP A 31 -8.40 6.92 -13.37
C ASP A 31 -7.07 6.16 -13.12
N TRP A 32 -6.09 6.81 -12.49
CA TRP A 32 -4.84 6.17 -12.09
C TRP A 32 -5.01 5.09 -11.00
N GLY A 33 -5.99 5.26 -10.10
CA GLY A 33 -6.30 4.28 -9.06
C GLY A 33 -6.98 3.04 -9.64
N GLU A 34 -7.82 3.22 -10.66
CA GLU A 34 -8.40 2.13 -11.43
C GLU A 34 -7.31 1.32 -12.14
N ALA A 35 -6.42 2.00 -12.86
CA ALA A 35 -5.28 1.36 -13.53
C ALA A 35 -4.37 0.63 -12.54
N ALA A 36 -4.16 1.19 -11.33
CA ALA A 36 -3.40 0.53 -10.28
C ALA A 36 -4.10 -0.73 -9.76
N ARG A 37 -5.43 -0.72 -9.57
CA ARG A 37 -6.20 -1.93 -9.20
C ARG A 37 -6.12 -2.99 -10.29
N GLU A 38 -6.31 -2.62 -11.56
CA GLU A 38 -6.18 -3.54 -12.70
C GLU A 38 -4.79 -4.17 -12.78
N MET A 39 -3.74 -3.37 -12.61
CA MET A 39 -2.36 -3.87 -12.61
C MET A 39 -2.12 -4.87 -11.46
N LEU A 40 -2.62 -4.58 -10.25
CA LEU A 40 -2.41 -5.41 -9.08
C LEU A 40 -3.27 -6.69 -9.08
N ASP A 41 -4.51 -6.61 -9.57
CA ASP A 41 -5.41 -7.78 -9.69
C ASP A 41 -5.12 -8.64 -10.93
N GLY A 42 -4.45 -8.06 -11.94
CA GLY A 42 -4.02 -8.77 -13.15
C GLY A 42 -2.60 -9.33 -13.04
N ALA A 43 -1.59 -8.44 -13.14
CA ALA A 43 -0.19 -8.83 -13.31
C ALA A 43 0.46 -9.39 -12.05
N PHE A 44 -0.02 -9.01 -10.87
CA PHE A 44 0.57 -9.36 -9.57
C PHE A 44 -0.36 -10.17 -8.66
N ASN A 45 -1.39 -10.82 -9.20
CA ASN A 45 -2.37 -11.55 -8.39
C ASN A 45 -1.78 -12.81 -7.73
N LEU A 46 -1.37 -12.67 -6.47
CA LEU A 46 -0.93 -13.74 -5.59
C LEU A 46 -2.07 -14.30 -4.72
N GLY A 47 -3.32 -13.97 -5.06
CA GLY A 47 -4.53 -14.34 -4.34
C GLY A 47 -5.26 -13.14 -3.73
N ARG A 48 -6.31 -13.43 -2.97
CA ARG A 48 -7.25 -12.41 -2.44
C ARG A 48 -6.57 -11.32 -1.59
N ASN A 49 -5.47 -11.64 -0.92
CA ASN A 49 -4.79 -10.72 0.00
C ASN A 49 -3.67 -9.91 -0.67
N THR A 50 -3.53 -10.00 -2.00
CA THR A 50 -2.47 -9.32 -2.77
C THR A 50 -2.47 -7.82 -2.54
N VAL A 51 -3.57 -7.16 -2.93
CA VAL A 51 -3.71 -5.71 -2.79
C VAL A 51 -3.76 -5.32 -1.31
N ALA A 52 -4.44 -6.11 -0.49
CA ALA A 52 -4.68 -5.78 0.92
C ALA A 52 -3.42 -5.85 1.81
N VAL A 53 -2.51 -6.79 1.54
CA VAL A 53 -1.42 -7.15 2.47
C VAL A 53 -0.08 -7.32 1.76
N ILE A 54 -0.03 -8.08 0.67
CA ILE A 54 1.26 -8.45 0.05
C ILE A 54 1.91 -7.23 -0.59
N GLU A 55 1.18 -6.46 -1.39
CA GLU A 55 1.71 -5.30 -2.09
C GLU A 55 2.30 -4.23 -1.15
N PRO A 56 1.58 -3.76 -0.10
CA PRO A 56 2.17 -2.79 0.82
C PRO A 56 3.31 -3.39 1.65
N ALA A 57 3.30 -4.70 1.92
CA ALA A 57 4.35 -5.37 2.65
C ALA A 57 5.63 -5.52 1.82
N VAL A 58 5.52 -5.89 0.53
CA VAL A 58 6.67 -5.97 -0.40
C VAL A 58 7.26 -4.59 -0.63
N GLY A 59 6.42 -3.58 -0.90
CA GLY A 59 6.88 -2.20 -1.03
C GLY A 59 7.60 -1.69 0.22
N SER A 60 7.06 -1.97 1.41
CA SER A 60 7.69 -1.62 2.69
C SER A 60 9.02 -2.35 2.90
N PHE A 61 9.08 -3.66 2.59
CA PHE A 61 10.32 -4.44 2.69
C PHE A 61 11.43 -3.84 1.83
N LEU A 62 11.12 -3.44 0.59
CA LEU A 62 12.10 -2.82 -0.31
C LEU A 62 12.54 -1.44 0.17
N VAL A 63 11.62 -0.61 0.69
CA VAL A 63 11.98 0.70 1.26
C VAL A 63 12.87 0.54 2.48
N PHE A 64 12.47 -0.27 3.46
CA PHE A 64 13.25 -0.47 4.69
C PHE A 64 14.57 -1.20 4.42
N GLY A 65 14.58 -2.20 3.54
CA GLY A 65 15.80 -2.87 3.10
C GLY A 65 16.75 -1.92 2.36
N GLY A 66 16.23 -1.03 1.52
CA GLY A 66 17.01 0.01 0.85
C GLY A 66 17.60 1.02 1.84
N LEU A 67 16.82 1.47 2.82
CA LEU A 67 17.30 2.36 3.89
C LEU A 67 18.36 1.69 4.78
N LEU A 68 18.22 0.39 5.06
CA LEU A 68 19.23 -0.39 5.77
C LEU A 68 20.56 -0.44 4.98
N LEU A 69 20.51 -0.69 3.66
CA LEU A 69 21.70 -0.65 2.81
C LEU A 69 22.38 0.72 2.83
N LEU A 70 21.60 1.81 2.85
CA LEU A 70 22.12 3.17 2.96
C LEU A 70 22.74 3.45 4.34
N ALA A 71 22.13 2.97 5.42
CA ALA A 71 22.67 3.10 6.76
C ALA A 71 24.00 2.35 6.90
N GLN A 72 24.08 1.12 6.39
CA GLN A 72 25.33 0.34 6.38
C GLN A 72 26.42 1.02 5.52
N ALA A 73 26.05 1.58 4.37
CA ALA A 73 26.98 2.35 3.55
C ALA A 73 27.49 3.63 4.24
N ALA A 74 26.71 4.19 5.17
CA ALA A 74 27.10 5.33 6.01
C ALA A 74 27.95 4.95 7.23
N GLY A 75 28.21 3.65 7.43
CA GLY A 75 29.06 3.14 8.52
C GLY A 75 28.30 2.71 9.78
N PHE A 76 26.96 2.59 9.72
CA PHE A 76 26.19 2.00 10.82
C PHE A 76 26.21 0.47 10.72
N ASP A 77 26.80 -0.18 11.73
CA ASP A 77 26.88 -1.64 11.81
C ASP A 77 25.51 -2.28 12.12
N GLY A 78 25.40 -3.60 11.96
CA GLY A 78 24.12 -4.32 12.09
C GLY A 78 23.47 -4.25 13.48
N ASP A 79 24.28 -4.10 14.54
CA ASP A 79 23.82 -3.94 15.92
C ASP A 79 23.57 -2.47 16.30
N ASP A 80 23.87 -1.52 15.40
CA ASP A 80 23.63 -0.11 15.63
C ASP A 80 22.11 0.17 15.68
N PRO A 81 21.62 0.96 16.65
CA PRO A 81 20.21 1.32 16.72
C PRO A 81 19.64 1.89 15.41
N VAL A 82 20.44 2.64 14.64
CA VAL A 82 20.03 3.19 13.34
C VAL A 82 19.78 2.08 12.31
N ALA A 83 20.68 1.08 12.25
CA ALA A 83 20.49 -0.06 11.36
C ALA A 83 19.27 -0.89 11.78
N LEU A 84 19.06 -1.10 13.08
CA LEU A 84 17.92 -1.84 13.61
C LEU A 84 16.57 -1.16 13.31
N VAL A 85 16.51 0.17 13.33
CA VAL A 85 15.30 0.95 12.99
C VAL A 85 14.84 0.68 11.55
N PHE A 86 15.74 0.31 10.64
CA PHE A 86 15.38 -0.07 9.27
C PHE A 86 15.27 -1.58 9.09
N GLY A 87 16.16 -2.36 9.69
CA GLY A 87 16.19 -3.82 9.56
C GLY A 87 14.97 -4.50 10.15
N VAL A 88 14.53 -4.09 11.35
CA VAL A 88 13.40 -4.73 12.04
C VAL A 88 12.09 -4.52 11.27
N PRO A 89 11.69 -3.28 10.90
CA PRO A 89 10.48 -3.09 10.09
C PRO A 89 10.56 -3.79 8.73
N GLY A 90 11.73 -3.81 8.09
CA GLY A 90 11.93 -4.58 6.85
C GLY A 90 11.62 -6.07 7.05
N LEU A 91 12.20 -6.71 8.06
CA LEU A 91 11.93 -8.12 8.37
C LEU A 91 10.46 -8.36 8.73
N VAL A 92 9.83 -7.48 9.50
CA VAL A 92 8.40 -7.56 9.82
C VAL A 92 7.57 -7.48 8.54
N SER A 93 7.88 -6.56 7.63
CA SER A 93 7.21 -6.46 6.34
C SER A 93 7.37 -7.74 5.51
N LEU A 94 8.54 -8.36 5.50
CA LEU A 94 8.75 -9.64 4.83
C LEU A 94 7.88 -10.74 5.44
N VAL A 95 7.80 -10.83 6.77
CA VAL A 95 6.91 -11.78 7.46
C VAL A 95 5.46 -11.53 7.09
N VAL A 96 5.01 -10.27 7.08
CA VAL A 96 3.64 -9.90 6.69
C VAL A 96 3.36 -10.29 5.24
N ALA A 97 4.30 -10.10 4.32
CA ALA A 97 4.14 -10.53 2.92
C ALA A 97 3.95 -12.06 2.82
N VAL A 98 4.74 -12.83 3.57
CA VAL A 98 4.60 -14.31 3.64
C VAL A 98 3.26 -14.71 4.24
N LEU A 99 2.83 -14.06 5.32
CA LEU A 99 1.51 -14.30 5.92
C LEU A 99 0.37 -13.92 4.97
N GLY A 100 0.56 -12.91 4.14
CA GLY A 100 -0.39 -12.50 3.10
C GLY A 100 -0.64 -13.57 2.04
N LEU A 101 0.33 -14.47 1.79
CA LEU A 101 0.15 -15.62 0.90
C LEU A 101 -0.82 -16.66 1.48
N VAL A 102 -1.00 -16.67 2.81
CA VAL A 102 -2.01 -17.53 3.44
C VAL A 102 -3.39 -16.95 3.11
N PRO A 103 -4.32 -17.75 2.54
CA PRO A 103 -5.64 -17.27 2.12
C PRO A 103 -6.58 -17.08 3.32
N VAL A 104 -6.25 -16.15 4.23
CA VAL A 104 -7.06 -15.77 5.38
C VAL A 104 -8.09 -14.72 4.95
N ARG A 105 -9.33 -14.84 5.46
CA ARG A 105 -10.39 -13.84 5.27
C ARG A 105 -10.07 -12.63 6.14
N LEU A 106 -9.66 -11.53 5.50
CA LEU A 106 -9.44 -10.26 6.20
C LEU A 106 -10.76 -9.50 6.39
N PRO A 107 -10.82 -8.56 7.35
CA PRO A 107 -11.95 -7.65 7.46
C PRO A 107 -12.20 -6.90 6.14
N GLY A 108 -13.47 -6.65 5.81
CA GLY A 108 -13.86 -6.02 4.55
C GLY A 108 -13.14 -4.72 4.23
N TRP A 109 -12.84 -3.89 5.25
CA TRP A 109 -12.15 -2.60 5.11
C TRP A 109 -10.71 -2.70 4.57
N MET A 110 -10.10 -3.89 4.56
CA MET A 110 -8.77 -4.09 3.98
C MET A 110 -8.80 -4.30 2.46
N TYR A 111 -9.99 -4.49 1.88
CA TYR A 111 -10.14 -4.68 0.44
C TYR A 111 -10.58 -3.37 -0.24
N PRO A 112 -10.10 -3.10 -1.45
CA PRO A 112 -10.43 -1.86 -2.17
C PRO A 112 -11.94 -1.76 -2.48
N GLU A 113 -12.61 -2.89 -2.74
CA GLU A 113 -14.04 -2.92 -3.07
C GLU A 113 -14.92 -2.35 -1.94
N TRP A 114 -14.51 -2.54 -0.68
CA TRP A 114 -15.26 -2.01 0.47
C TRP A 114 -15.22 -0.48 0.52
N HIS A 115 -14.11 0.13 0.11
CA HIS A 115 -14.01 1.58 0.00
C HIS A 115 -14.87 2.10 -1.15
N GLU A 116 -14.89 1.40 -2.28
CA GLU A 116 -15.74 1.73 -3.44
C GLU A 116 -17.23 1.71 -3.07
N GLU A 117 -17.72 0.65 -2.41
CA GLU A 117 -19.12 0.57 -1.99
C GLU A 117 -19.53 1.74 -1.08
N ARG A 118 -18.64 2.17 -0.16
CA ARG A 118 -18.91 3.32 0.71
C ARG A 118 -18.82 4.65 -0.03
N ARG A 119 -18.02 4.76 -1.09
CA ARG A 119 -17.98 5.94 -1.97
C ARG A 119 -19.25 6.02 -2.82
N TRP A 120 -19.69 4.90 -3.38
CA TRP A 120 -20.96 4.80 -4.10
C TRP A 120 -22.16 5.23 -3.25
N ARG A 121 -22.31 4.64 -2.04
CA ARG A 121 -23.44 4.98 -1.15
C ARG A 121 -23.47 6.46 -0.76
N ARG A 122 -22.31 7.10 -0.59
CA ARG A 122 -22.24 8.55 -0.32
C ARG A 122 -22.64 9.39 -1.52
N ARG A 123 -22.26 8.98 -2.75
CA ARG A 123 -22.70 9.66 -3.97
C ARG A 123 -24.20 9.51 -4.18
N GLU A 124 -24.74 8.31 -4.00
CA GLU A 124 -26.17 8.03 -4.11
C GLU A 124 -26.99 8.84 -3.08
N GLN A 125 -26.52 8.93 -1.83
CA GLN A 125 -27.15 9.78 -0.81
C GLN A 125 -27.09 11.27 -1.20
N ALA A 126 -25.93 11.76 -1.64
CA ALA A 126 -25.79 13.16 -2.06
C ALA A 126 -26.66 13.49 -3.28
N GLU A 127 -26.79 12.57 -4.24
CA GLU A 127 -27.70 12.73 -5.38
C GLU A 127 -29.16 12.72 -4.95
N TRP A 128 -29.52 11.86 -3.99
CA TRP A 128 -30.87 11.80 -3.45
C TRP A 128 -31.23 13.08 -2.67
N GLU A 129 -30.32 13.57 -1.83
CA GLU A 129 -30.44 14.86 -1.13
C GLU A 129 -30.51 16.04 -2.10
N ALA A 130 -29.68 16.06 -3.15
CA ALA A 130 -29.73 17.11 -4.16
C ALA A 130 -31.04 17.10 -4.99
N LYS A 131 -31.65 15.93 -5.17
CA LYS A 131 -32.87 15.76 -5.97
C LYS A 131 -34.17 15.93 -5.18
N TYR A 132 -34.18 15.54 -3.90
CA TYR A 132 -35.39 15.49 -3.07
C TYR A 132 -35.27 16.26 -1.75
N GLY A 133 -34.07 16.66 -1.32
CA GLY A 133 -33.84 17.37 -0.05
C GLY A 133 -34.19 18.86 -0.07
N SER A 134 -34.50 19.44 -1.23
CA SER A 134 -34.96 20.84 -1.35
C SER A 134 -36.46 21.02 -1.11
N ASP A 135 -37.25 19.94 -1.08
CA ASP A 135 -38.71 20.03 -1.00
C ASP A 135 -39.22 20.18 0.45
N ASP A 136 -38.35 19.98 1.45
CA ASP A 136 -38.72 20.04 2.87
C ASP A 136 -38.54 21.43 3.52
N GLU A 137 -37.97 22.43 2.82
CA GLU A 137 -37.79 23.81 3.34
C GLU A 137 -38.85 24.83 2.87
N ALA A 138 -39.86 24.43 2.11
CA ALA A 138 -40.92 25.31 1.60
C ALA A 138 -42.22 25.30 2.44
N GLY A 139 -42.09 25.20 3.77
CA GLY A 139 -43.19 25.27 4.75
C GLY A 139 -43.52 26.68 5.24
#